data_AF-A0A258BMS9-F1
#
_entry.id   AF-A0A258BMS9-F1
#
_cell.length_a   1.000
_cell.length_b   1.000
_cell.length_c   1.000
_cell.angle_alpha   90.00
_cell.angle_beta   90.00
_cell.angle_gamma   90.00
#
_symmetry.space_group_name_H-M   'P 1'
#
loop_
_entity.id
_entity.type
_entity.pdbx_description
1 polymer ?
#
loop_
_entity_poly.entity_id
_entity_poly.type
_entity_poly.pdbx_seq_one_letter_code
_entity_poly.pdbx_strand_id
1 'polypeptide(L)' 'MSLLPDPHAPLTEADAAAAFAAILDGGPSDEEIATFLTLLSERGETAIEIAAAAAAMRERMIRVEAPAGAIDVCGTGGDG' A
#
# COMPACT_ATOMS: atom_id res chain seq x y z
N MET A 1 -18.73 9.80 -4.67
CA MET A 1 -17.87 8.98 -5.55
C MET A 1 -16.72 8.49 -4.68
N SER A 2 -16.47 7.19 -4.66
CA SER A 2 -15.35 6.61 -3.89
C SER A 2 -14.04 7.26 -4.33
N LEU A 3 -13.15 7.53 -3.37
CA LEU A 3 -11.78 7.97 -3.65
C LEU A 3 -10.86 6.82 -4.09
N LEU A 4 -11.30 5.58 -3.91
CA LEU A 4 -10.55 4.37 -4.21
C LEU A 4 -11.06 3.69 -5.48
N PRO A 5 -10.17 3.17 -6.34
CA PRO A 5 -10.54 2.42 -7.53
C PRO A 5 -11.15 1.07 -7.14
N ASP A 6 -11.84 0.43 -8.09
CA ASP A 6 -12.39 -0.92 -7.91
C ASP A 6 -11.25 -1.96 -7.87
N PRO A 7 -11.04 -2.67 -6.74
CA PRO A 7 -9.96 -3.65 -6.59
C PRO A 7 -10.31 -5.03 -7.14
N HIS A 8 -11.48 -5.26 -7.76
CA HIS A 8 -11.86 -6.57 -8.32
C HIS A 8 -11.01 -7.01 -9.51
N ALA A 9 -10.33 -6.08 -10.17
CA ALA A 9 -9.34 -6.36 -11.22
C ALA A 9 -7.96 -5.80 -10.81
N PRO A 10 -6.86 -6.34 -11.35
CA PRO A 10 -5.54 -5.76 -11.13
C PRO A 10 -5.49 -4.28 -11.50
N LEU A 11 -5.03 -3.47 -10.56
CA LEU A 11 -4.85 -2.04 -10.74
C LEU A 11 -3.58 -1.76 -11.55
N THR A 12 -3.59 -0.64 -12.26
CA THR A 12 -2.36 -0.11 -12.82
C THR A 12 -1.46 0.42 -11.70
N GLU A 13 -0.17 0.57 -11.98
CA GLU A 13 0.77 1.20 -11.04
C GLU A 13 0.30 2.58 -10.58
N ALA A 14 -0.23 3.39 -11.51
CA ALA A 14 -0.72 4.73 -11.23
C ALA A 14 -1.97 4.72 -10.33
N ASP A 15 -2.92 3.82 -10.61
CA ASP A 15 -4.14 3.70 -9.79
C ASP A 15 -3.84 3.19 -8.39
N ALA A 16 -2.96 2.20 -8.27
CA ALA A 16 -2.51 1.69 -6.99
C ALA A 16 -1.78 2.79 -6.19
N ALA A 17 -0.84 3.50 -6.82
CA ALA A 17 -0.12 4.60 -6.16
C ALA A 17 -1.07 5.69 -5.66
N ALA A 18 -2.05 6.09 -6.49
CA ALA A 18 -3.05 7.10 -6.12
C ALA A 18 -3.96 6.61 -4.97
N ALA A 19 -4.39 5.35 -5.00
CA ALA A 19 -5.21 4.74 -3.96
C ALA A 19 -4.47 4.72 -2.61
N PHE A 20 -3.26 4.18 -2.57
CA PHE A 20 -2.46 4.11 -1.34
C PHE A 20 -2.03 5.49 -0.85
N ALA A 21 -1.75 6.44 -1.74
CA ALA A 21 -1.54 7.84 -1.38
C ALA A 21 -2.76 8.43 -0.64
N ALA A 22 -3.96 8.26 -1.20
CA ALA A 22 -5.19 8.77 -0.59
C ALA A 22 -5.43 8.15 0.80
N ILE A 23 -5.21 6.84 0.95
CA ILE A 23 -5.33 6.12 2.24
C ILE A 23 -4.34 6.71 3.26
N LEU A 24 -3.07 6.87 2.89
CA LEU A 24 -2.03 7.36 3.79
C LEU A 24 -2.19 8.85 4.15
N ASP A 25 -2.85 9.63 3.29
CA ASP A 25 -3.17 11.03 3.53
C ASP A 25 -4.49 11.22 4.32
N GLY A 26 -5.17 10.11 4.68
CA GLY A 26 -6.40 10.13 5.48
C GLY A 26 -7.63 10.64 4.74
N GLY A 27 -7.66 10.48 3.41
CA GLY A 27 -8.77 10.94 2.57
C GLY A 27 -10.02 10.04 2.63
N PRO A 28 -9.91 8.73 2.30
CA PRO A 28 -11.02 7.79 2.32
C PRO A 28 -11.55 7.53 3.74
N SER A 29 -12.83 7.17 3.84
CA SER A 29 -13.44 6.73 5.10
C SER A 29 -12.98 5.32 5.52
N ASP A 30 -13.11 5.00 6.81
CA ASP A 30 -12.77 3.68 7.35
C ASP A 30 -13.51 2.54 6.63
N GLU A 31 -14.76 2.76 6.21
CA GLU A 31 -15.58 1.78 5.47
C GLU A 31 -15.06 1.54 4.05
N GLU A 32 -14.62 2.60 3.36
CA GLU A 32 -13.99 2.50 2.04
C GLU A 32 -12.64 1.78 2.13
N ILE A 33 -11.83 2.09 3.16
CA ILE A 33 -10.54 1.43 3.39
C ILE A 33 -10.75 -0.06 3.68
N ALA A 34 -11.67 -0.40 4.57
CA ALA A 34 -11.98 -1.78 4.91
C ALA A 34 -12.41 -2.58 3.67
N THR A 35 -13.36 -2.04 2.91
CA THR A 35 -13.84 -2.69 1.67
C THR A 35 -12.72 -2.88 0.66
N PHE A 36 -11.94 -1.83 0.41
CA PHE A 36 -10.84 -1.89 -0.55
C PHE A 36 -9.78 -2.94 -0.17
N LEU A 37 -9.30 -2.92 1.07
CA LEU A 37 -8.25 -3.83 1.53
C LEU A 37 -8.73 -5.28 1.59
N THR A 38 -9.97 -5.53 2.02
CA THR A 38 -10.55 -6.88 2.02
C THR A 38 -10.63 -7.45 0.61
N LEU A 39 -11.18 -6.70 -0.35
CA LEU A 39 -11.30 -7.17 -1.73
C LEU A 39 -9.95 -7.35 -2.41
N LEU A 40 -8.99 -6.45 -2.14
CA LEU A 40 -7.63 -6.56 -2.65
C LEU A 40 -6.96 -7.85 -2.16
N SER A 41 -7.10 -8.16 -0.87
CA SER A 41 -6.55 -9.37 -0.26
C SER A 41 -7.25 -10.65 -0.73
N GLU A 42 -8.58 -10.65 -0.85
CA GLU A 42 -9.35 -11.78 -1.37
C GLU A 42 -9.00 -12.12 -2.82
N ARG A 43 -8.79 -11.10 -3.67
CA ARG A 43 -8.31 -11.28 -5.04
C ARG A 43 -6.85 -11.76 -5.08
N GLY A 44 -6.04 -11.31 -4.14
CA GLY A 44 -4.59 -11.44 -4.14
C GLY A 44 -3.93 -10.26 -4.86
N GLU A 45 -3.10 -9.54 -4.11
CA GLU A 45 -2.32 -8.41 -4.60
C GLU A 45 -1.30 -8.84 -5.64
N THR A 46 -1.13 -8.03 -6.68
CA THR A 46 -0.04 -8.19 -7.64
C THR A 46 1.24 -7.52 -7.13
N ALA A 47 2.39 -7.96 -7.64
CA ALA A 47 3.68 -7.34 -7.31
C ALA A 47 3.73 -5.84 -7.69
N ILE A 48 3.00 -5.43 -8.73
CA ILE A 48 2.91 -4.02 -9.16
C ILE A 48 2.19 -3.19 -8.10
N GLU A 49 1.07 -3.70 -7.58
CA GLU A 49 0.28 -3.02 -6.54
C GLU A 49 1.06 -2.90 -5.22
N ILE A 50 1.74 -3.99 -4.81
CA ILE A 50 2.58 -3.99 -3.61
C ILE A 50 3.73 -2.99 -3.75
N ALA A 51 4.40 -2.95 -4.91
CA ALA A 51 5.49 -2.03 -5.17
C ALA A 51 5.01 -0.56 -5.15
N ALA A 52 3.86 -0.27 -5.78
CA ALA A 52 3.25 1.06 -5.78
C ALA A 52 2.83 1.50 -4.36
N ALA A 53 2.23 0.59 -3.58
CA ALA A 53 1.89 0.84 -2.18
C ALA A 53 3.14 1.17 -1.34
N ALA A 54 4.19 0.35 -1.47
CA ALA A 54 5.44 0.55 -0.74
C ALA A 54 6.14 1.86 -1.14
N ALA A 55 6.08 2.27 -2.42
CA ALA A 55 6.60 3.55 -2.88
C ALA A 55 5.81 4.71 -2.25
N ALA A 56 4.48 4.69 -2.29
CA ALA A 56 3.63 5.72 -1.70
C ALA A 56 3.86 5.88 -0.17
N MET A 57 4.11 4.76 0.53
CA MET A 57 4.53 4.77 1.95
C MET A 57 5.89 5.44 2.14
N ARG A 58 6.89 5.07 1.34
CA ARG A 58 8.27 5.63 1.43
C ARG A 58 8.34 7.12 1.08
N GLU A 59 7.41 7.63 0.30
CA GLU A 59 7.29 9.07 0.03
C GLU A 59 6.84 9.87 1.26
N ARG A 60 6.07 9.23 2.16
CA ARG A 60 5.48 9.85 3.36
C ARG A 60 6.23 9.52 4.64
N MET A 61 7.21 8.62 4.60
CA MET A 61 7.98 8.23 5.77
C MET A 61 8.96 9.33 6.19
N ILE A 62 9.15 9.49 7.50
CA ILE A 62 10.31 10.20 8.03
C ILE A 62 11.54 9.35 7.70
N ARG A 63 12.48 9.91 6.94
CA ARG A 63 13.65 9.16 6.46
C ARG A 63 14.69 8.98 7.57
N VAL A 64 15.31 7.81 7.56
CA VAL A 64 16.45 7.47 8.43
C VAL A 64 17.70 7.40 7.56
N GLU A 65 18.79 8.00 8.02
CA GLU A 65 20.10 7.87 7.39
C GLU A 65 20.80 6.62 7.94
N ALA A 66 21.19 5.71 7.05
CA ALA A 66 21.88 4.48 7.42
C ALA A 66 23.38 4.56 7.04
N PRO A 67 24.28 4.00 7.86
CA PRO A 67 25.69 3.84 7.50
C PRO A 67 25.88 3.02 6.23
N ALA A 68 27.02 3.22 5.55
CA ALA A 68 27.38 2.42 4.39
C ALA A 68 27.46 0.92 4.73
N GLY A 69 26.86 0.07 3.89
CA GLY A 69 26.82 -1.37 4.10
C GLY A 69 25.81 -1.85 5.14
N ALA A 70 24.93 -0.98 5.63
CA ALA A 70 23.84 -1.39 6.50
C ALA A 70 22.90 -2.38 5.79
N ILE A 71 22.45 -3.39 6.54
CA ILE A 71 21.50 -4.42 6.09
C ILE A 71 20.27 -4.32 6.98
N ASP A 72 19.09 -4.32 6.36
CA ASP A 72 17.81 -4.43 7.07
C ASP A 72 17.45 -5.92 7.25
N VAL A 73 17.04 -6.30 8.46
CA VAL A 73 16.63 -7.66 8.81
C VAL A 73 15.17 -7.59 9.23
N CYS A 74 14.27 -7.78 8.26
CA CYS A 74 12.84 -7.61 8.45
C CYS A 74 12.03 -8.85 8.01
N GLY A 75 10.82 -8.94 8.53
CA GLY A 75 9.82 -9.94 8.18
C GLY A 75 8.43 -9.36 8.40
N THR A 76 7.42 -9.95 7.76
CA THR A 76 6.01 -9.51 7.91
C THR A 76 5.43 -9.86 9.29
N GLY A 77 5.99 -10.88 9.96
CA GLY A 77 5.47 -11.43 11.22
C GLY A 77 4.20 -12.26 11.06
N GLY A 78 3.68 -12.81 12.17
CA GLY A 78 2.38 -13.51 12.23
C GLY A 78 2.44 -15.04 12.35
N ASP A 79 3.60 -15.60 12.68
CA ASP A 79 3.94 -17.03 12.64
C ASP A 79 3.94 -17.74 14.02
N GLY A 80 3.34 -17.14 15.05
CA GLY A 80 3.30 -17.67 16.42
C GLY A 80 2.71 -19.07 16.58
#